data_AF-A0A372ZS11-F1
#
_entry.id   AF-A0A372ZS11-F1
#
_cell.length_a   1.000
_cell.length_b   1.000
_cell.length_c   1.000
_cell.angle_alpha   90.00
_cell.angle_beta   90.00
_cell.angle_gamma   90.00
#
_symmetry.space_group_name_H-M   'P 1'
#
loop_
_entity.id
_entity.type
_entity.pdbx_description
1 polymer ?
#
loop_
_entity_poly.entity_id
_entity_poly.type
_entity_poly.pdbx_seq_one_letter_code
_entity_poly.pdbx_strand_id
1 'polypeptide(L)'
;MTTRVNVLSRWLVAPLRWAALLSLLVSVGVFFAGAGAAEAAPACGVLSTGAAPQATAAVRSACGLIGTPYSWGGGHGSQPGPTYGLCDPANGAPNDCNVRGLDCSGMVRYAYDLAVGDDVINGTTRTQWPTSRAVARYYRADGTAPLLPGDLVYFGNTASTIHHVAMYLGQGWIVEAPYSGGYVQVAALSSHGDYYGAIRLYGPGSTTPPPTTPPSNSGQYWVDTLANAPVYGSPTSTTSTGTLYQGTNYVYCKAWGREVSNGSAFNHWWLKTDPDSGPGGQWVSAFYLSRWGNDTAKDNNGTTIPTCPGGGTPPATGKYWVDTFASASVYSSPTSTNATGTLNQGTNYVYCKAWGREVSNGGSVNHWWLRTDADGGPAGQWVSAFYLSRWGNDTAKDNNGTTIPDC
;
A
#
# COMPACT_ATOMS: atom_id res chain seq x y z
N MET A 1 77.80 -72.57 24.75
CA MET A 1 76.93 -73.35 25.64
C MET A 1 75.88 -72.41 26.20
N THR A 2 74.76 -72.30 25.50
CA THR A 2 73.73 -71.28 25.79
C THR A 2 72.79 -71.83 26.83
N THR A 3 72.88 -71.24 28.02
CA THR A 3 72.21 -71.60 29.26
C THR A 3 70.78 -71.04 29.32
N ARG A 4 69.84 -71.95 29.65
CA ARG A 4 68.68 -71.80 30.58
C ARG A 4 67.61 -70.74 30.17
N VAL A 5 66.33 -70.87 30.49
CA VAL A 5 65.63 -71.54 31.60
C VAL A 5 64.28 -72.01 31.07
N ASN A 6 63.86 -73.18 31.55
CA ASN A 6 62.54 -73.74 31.34
C ASN A 6 61.81 -73.81 32.70
N VAL A 7 60.50 -73.59 32.66
CA VAL A 7 59.41 -74.08 33.54
C VAL A 7 59.25 -73.56 34.99
N LEU A 8 57.95 -73.41 35.32
CA LEU A 8 57.23 -73.60 36.60
C LEU A 8 56.77 -72.28 37.25
N SER A 9 55.53 -72.10 37.69
CA SER A 9 54.41 -73.02 37.95
C SER A 9 53.11 -72.19 37.98
N ARG A 10 52.01 -72.62 37.35
CA ARG A 10 51.01 -73.57 37.88
C ARG A 10 50.24 -72.87 39.03
N TRP A 11 48.98 -72.51 38.84
CA TRP A 11 47.78 -73.25 39.27
C TRP A 11 46.68 -72.17 39.25
N LEU A 12 45.49 -72.29 38.66
CA LEU A 12 44.38 -73.12 39.13
C LEU A 12 43.13 -72.79 38.28
N VAL A 13 42.30 -73.82 38.07
CA VAL A 13 40.85 -73.82 37.75
C VAL A 13 40.44 -73.54 36.29
N ALA A 14 40.23 -74.57 35.44
CA ALA A 14 39.06 -75.46 35.27
C ALA A 14 38.00 -74.89 34.29
N PRO A 15 37.20 -75.75 33.60
CA PRO A 15 37.11 -75.67 32.15
C PRO A 15 35.65 -75.64 31.66
N LEU A 16 35.47 -75.91 30.36
CA LEU A 16 34.24 -76.32 29.67
C LEU A 16 33.31 -75.23 29.11
N ARG A 17 33.32 -75.26 27.76
CA ARG A 17 32.14 -75.44 26.88
C ARG A 17 31.32 -74.20 26.52
N TRP A 18 31.58 -73.73 25.30
CA TRP A 18 30.64 -73.75 24.19
C TRP A 18 29.16 -73.75 24.60
N ALA A 19 28.59 -72.55 24.66
CA ALA A 19 27.16 -72.33 24.47
C ALA A 19 26.95 -70.93 23.84
N ALA A 20 26.01 -70.88 22.90
CA ALA A 20 25.37 -69.69 22.35
C ALA A 20 26.16 -68.85 21.32
N LEU A 21 26.29 -69.39 20.11
CA LEU A 21 26.27 -68.62 18.87
C LEU A 21 25.07 -69.09 18.06
N LEU A 22 23.89 -68.53 18.34
CA LEU A 22 22.79 -68.24 17.42
C LEU A 22 21.60 -67.75 18.27
N SER A 23 20.99 -66.63 17.83
CA SER A 23 19.72 -66.02 18.30
C SER A 23 19.86 -64.79 19.22
N LEU A 24 20.13 -63.61 18.62
CA LEU A 24 19.20 -62.47 18.76
C LEU A 24 19.51 -61.40 17.69
N LEU A 25 18.84 -61.53 16.56
CA LEU A 25 18.54 -60.45 15.62
C LEU A 25 17.55 -59.48 16.31
N VAL A 26 18.05 -58.53 17.10
CA VAL A 26 17.25 -57.39 17.57
C VAL A 26 18.14 -56.14 17.61
N SER A 27 17.89 -55.25 16.65
CA SER A 27 17.94 -53.79 16.81
C SER A 27 19.29 -53.13 17.09
N VAL A 28 20.15 -53.08 16.07
CA VAL A 28 21.02 -51.90 15.86
C VAL A 28 20.86 -51.46 14.40
N GLY A 29 19.63 -51.11 14.04
CA GLY A 29 19.39 -50.17 12.96
C GLY A 29 19.79 -48.80 13.48
N VAL A 30 21.06 -48.44 13.34
CA VAL A 30 21.50 -47.07 13.54
C VAL A 30 20.71 -46.23 12.56
N PHE A 31 19.73 -45.48 13.07
CA PHE A 31 19.13 -44.35 12.39
C PHE A 31 20.23 -43.32 12.14
N PHE A 32 21.04 -43.52 11.11
CA PHE A 32 21.44 -42.36 10.31
C PHE A 32 20.18 -41.93 9.58
N ALA A 33 19.33 -41.17 10.29
CA ALA A 33 18.44 -40.24 9.63
C ALA A 33 19.37 -39.43 8.73
N GLY A 34 19.30 -39.68 7.43
CA GLY A 34 20.10 -38.97 6.45
C GLY A 34 19.90 -37.49 6.72
N ALA A 35 20.98 -36.79 7.05
CA ALA A 35 21.06 -35.40 6.67
C ALA A 35 20.84 -35.43 5.17
N GLY A 36 19.62 -35.06 4.73
CA GLY A 36 19.28 -35.02 3.33
C GLY A 36 20.40 -34.29 2.62
N ALA A 37 21.01 -34.93 1.62
CA ALA A 37 21.98 -34.26 0.77
C ALA A 37 21.33 -32.95 0.33
N ALA A 38 21.98 -31.81 0.60
CA ALA A 38 21.49 -30.52 0.17
C ALA A 38 21.21 -30.63 -1.34
N GLU A 39 19.94 -30.50 -1.72
CA GLU A 39 19.52 -30.60 -3.10
C GLU A 39 20.29 -29.53 -3.89
N ALA A 40 20.94 -29.93 -4.97
CA ALA A 40 21.65 -28.99 -5.83
C ALA A 40 20.64 -27.96 -6.36
N ALA A 41 21.03 -26.68 -6.39
CA ALA A 41 20.13 -25.62 -6.85
C ALA A 41 19.61 -25.94 -8.26
N PRO A 42 18.29 -25.85 -8.51
CA PRO A 42 17.72 -26.05 -9.82
C PRO A 42 18.18 -24.92 -10.75
N ALA A 43 18.02 -25.14 -12.05
CA ALA A 43 18.10 -24.04 -12.99
C ALA A 43 17.06 -22.97 -12.63
N CYS A 44 17.44 -21.70 -12.77
CA CYS A 44 16.51 -20.60 -12.50
C CYS A 44 15.31 -20.69 -13.45
N GLY A 45 14.10 -20.60 -12.89
CA GLY A 45 12.88 -20.61 -13.68
C GLY A 45 11.62 -20.62 -12.82
N VAL A 46 10.48 -20.84 -13.47
CA VAL A 46 9.18 -20.98 -12.80
C VAL A 46 9.01 -22.44 -12.42
N LEU A 47 9.12 -22.75 -11.13
CA LEU A 47 9.22 -24.11 -10.60
C LEU A 47 7.90 -24.68 -10.06
N SER A 48 6.83 -23.89 -10.05
CA SER A 48 5.47 -24.35 -9.75
C SER A 48 4.42 -23.63 -10.59
N THR A 49 3.22 -24.21 -10.68
CA THR A 49 2.11 -23.65 -11.45
C THR A 49 1.25 -22.70 -10.63
N GLY A 50 0.40 -21.91 -11.29
CA GLY A 50 -0.61 -21.07 -10.64
C GLY A 50 -0.26 -19.60 -10.53
N ALA A 51 0.99 -19.21 -10.81
CA ALA A 51 1.39 -17.80 -10.88
C ALA A 51 0.67 -17.06 -12.02
N ALA A 52 0.46 -15.75 -11.83
CA ALA A 52 -0.01 -14.86 -12.90
C ALA A 52 1.04 -14.78 -14.04
N PRO A 53 0.63 -14.49 -15.29
CA PRO A 53 1.55 -14.29 -16.42
C PRO A 53 2.65 -13.24 -16.17
N GLN A 54 2.33 -12.14 -15.50
CA GLN A 54 3.25 -11.05 -15.14
C GLN A 54 4.29 -11.54 -14.13
N ALA A 55 3.85 -12.27 -13.11
CA ALA A 55 4.73 -12.87 -12.10
C ALA A 55 5.66 -13.93 -12.73
N THR A 56 5.13 -14.74 -13.66
CA THR A 56 5.89 -15.69 -14.47
C THR A 56 6.94 -14.97 -15.35
N ALA A 57 6.58 -13.85 -15.97
CA ALA A 57 7.51 -13.03 -16.76
C ALA A 57 8.58 -12.35 -15.89
N ALA A 58 8.22 -11.91 -14.68
CA ALA A 58 9.15 -11.35 -13.70
C ALA A 58 10.19 -12.39 -13.26
N VAL A 59 9.76 -13.63 -13.01
CA VAL A 59 10.68 -14.74 -12.73
C VAL A 59 11.65 -14.97 -13.89
N ARG A 60 11.16 -15.01 -15.15
CA ARG A 60 12.04 -15.15 -16.31
C ARG A 60 13.03 -13.99 -16.44
N SER A 61 12.58 -12.77 -16.17
CA SER A 61 13.42 -11.58 -16.20
C SER A 61 14.50 -11.66 -15.11
N ALA A 62 14.13 -12.01 -13.89
CA ALA A 62 15.08 -12.22 -12.79
C ALA A 62 16.11 -13.31 -13.11
N CYS A 63 15.68 -14.41 -13.74
CA CYS A 63 16.59 -15.45 -14.19
C CYS A 63 17.56 -14.98 -15.29
N GLY A 64 17.15 -14.03 -16.13
CA GLY A 64 18.03 -13.36 -17.09
C GLY A 64 19.09 -12.47 -16.42
N LEU A 65 18.92 -12.13 -15.14
CA LEU A 65 19.88 -11.34 -14.37
C LEU A 65 20.93 -12.19 -13.66
N ILE A 66 20.84 -13.53 -13.69
CA ILE A 66 21.82 -14.42 -13.06
C ILE A 66 23.25 -14.06 -13.51
N GLY A 67 24.16 -13.94 -12.54
CA GLY A 67 25.53 -13.51 -12.79
C GLY A 67 25.73 -11.99 -12.84
N THR A 68 24.68 -11.18 -12.71
CA THR A 68 24.84 -9.73 -12.50
C THR A 68 25.51 -9.49 -11.14
N PRO A 69 26.55 -8.65 -11.06
CA PRO A 69 27.20 -8.34 -9.78
C PRO A 69 26.22 -7.75 -8.77
N TYR A 70 26.37 -8.13 -7.51
CA TYR A 70 25.76 -7.37 -6.42
C TYR A 70 26.42 -6.00 -6.32
N SER A 71 25.62 -4.98 -6.04
CA SER A 71 26.11 -3.65 -5.69
C SER A 71 25.19 -3.00 -4.68
N TRP A 72 25.67 -2.69 -3.48
CA TRP A 72 24.91 -2.02 -2.42
C TRP A 72 24.30 -0.70 -2.89
N GLY A 73 22.98 -0.57 -2.87
CA GLY A 73 22.26 0.59 -3.42
C GLY A 73 22.14 0.59 -4.96
N GLY A 74 22.61 -0.46 -5.63
CA GLY A 74 22.51 -0.65 -7.07
C GLY A 74 21.09 -0.98 -7.51
N GLY A 75 20.64 -0.46 -8.64
CA GLY A 75 19.26 -0.68 -9.13
C GLY A 75 18.27 0.43 -8.82
N HIS A 76 18.71 1.51 -8.17
CA HIS A 76 17.87 2.61 -7.67
C HIS A 76 17.98 3.91 -8.48
N GLY A 77 18.38 3.81 -9.76
CA GLY A 77 18.36 4.94 -10.69
C GLY A 77 16.94 5.43 -11.02
N SER A 78 16.87 6.54 -11.76
CA SER A 78 15.60 7.08 -12.30
C SER A 78 14.87 6.11 -13.24
N GLN A 79 15.59 5.14 -13.78
CA GLN A 79 15.06 3.98 -14.49
C GLN A 79 15.59 2.72 -13.79
N PRO A 80 14.76 1.67 -13.61
CA PRO A 80 15.22 0.40 -13.08
C PRO A 80 16.34 -0.21 -13.94
N GLY A 81 17.31 -0.85 -13.28
CA GLY A 81 18.44 -1.51 -13.95
C GLY A 81 19.78 -1.27 -13.26
N PRO A 82 20.86 -1.97 -13.66
CA PRO A 82 22.12 -1.92 -12.94
C PRO A 82 22.71 -0.51 -12.87
N THR A 83 23.07 -0.08 -11.67
CA THR A 83 23.74 1.20 -11.41
C THR A 83 24.99 0.98 -10.56
N TYR A 84 25.84 1.99 -10.49
CA TYR A 84 26.87 2.00 -9.45
C TYR A 84 26.21 2.12 -8.08
N GLY A 85 26.74 1.38 -7.10
CA GLY A 85 26.28 1.41 -5.72
C GLY A 85 26.92 2.52 -4.89
N LEU A 86 26.94 2.28 -3.58
CA LEU A 86 27.57 3.13 -2.59
C LEU A 86 28.71 2.37 -1.91
N CYS A 87 29.81 3.06 -1.64
CA CYS A 87 30.86 2.52 -0.79
C CYS A 87 30.46 2.74 0.67
N ASP A 88 30.10 1.64 1.32
CA ASP A 88 29.59 1.61 2.68
C ASP A 88 30.26 0.49 3.49
N PRO A 89 31.50 0.72 3.97
CA PRO A 89 32.22 -0.26 4.77
C PRO A 89 31.47 -0.67 6.05
N ALA A 90 30.64 0.21 6.60
CA ALA A 90 29.86 -0.06 7.81
C ALA A 90 28.79 -1.13 7.57
N ASN A 91 28.31 -1.25 6.33
CA ASN A 91 27.35 -2.28 5.90
C ASN A 91 28.01 -3.40 5.08
N GLY A 92 29.34 -3.55 5.15
CA GLY A 92 30.07 -4.63 4.47
C GLY A 92 30.23 -4.44 2.95
N ALA A 93 30.03 -3.21 2.45
CA ALA A 93 30.12 -2.87 1.03
C ALA A 93 31.23 -1.84 0.75
N PRO A 94 32.50 -2.09 1.12
CA PRO A 94 33.54 -1.06 1.07
C PRO A 94 33.89 -0.58 -0.35
N ASN A 95 33.54 -1.35 -1.39
CA ASN A 95 33.97 -1.11 -2.77
C ASN A 95 32.81 -0.98 -3.77
N ASP A 96 31.55 -1.04 -3.33
CA ASP A 96 30.40 -1.18 -4.22
C ASP A 96 30.10 0.09 -5.03
N CYS A 97 30.63 1.26 -4.64
CA CYS A 97 30.60 2.44 -5.49
C CYS A 97 31.37 2.31 -6.82
N ASN A 98 32.18 1.25 -6.97
CA ASN A 98 32.90 0.94 -8.21
C ASN A 98 32.29 -0.26 -8.95
N VAL A 99 31.22 -0.86 -8.43
CA VAL A 99 30.56 -2.02 -9.02
C VAL A 99 29.26 -1.57 -9.66
N ARG A 100 29.09 -1.84 -10.96
CA ARG A 100 27.80 -1.61 -11.64
C ARG A 100 26.95 -2.87 -11.52
N GLY A 101 25.94 -2.84 -10.67
CA GLY A 101 25.19 -4.02 -10.27
C GLY A 101 23.81 -3.72 -9.70
N LEU A 102 23.25 -4.70 -8.99
CA LEU A 102 21.94 -4.63 -8.37
C LEU A 102 22.05 -5.03 -6.89
N ASP A 103 21.38 -4.31 -6.00
CA ASP A 103 21.09 -4.83 -4.66
C ASP A 103 19.82 -5.71 -4.69
N CYS A 104 19.45 -6.26 -3.54
CA CYS A 104 18.31 -7.17 -3.42
C CYS A 104 16.99 -6.53 -3.89
N SER A 105 16.68 -5.33 -3.41
CA SER A 105 15.48 -4.57 -3.77
C SER A 105 15.51 -4.03 -5.20
N GLY A 106 16.69 -3.62 -5.68
CA GLY A 106 16.93 -3.17 -7.04
C GLY A 106 16.81 -4.29 -8.06
N MET A 107 17.21 -5.52 -7.70
CA MET A 107 17.05 -6.70 -8.55
C MET A 107 15.57 -7.04 -8.74
N VAL A 108 14.78 -7.12 -7.67
CA VAL A 108 13.34 -7.42 -7.80
C VAL A 108 12.58 -6.30 -8.49
N ARG A 109 12.96 -5.03 -8.25
CA ARG A 109 12.45 -3.86 -8.98
C ARG A 109 12.69 -3.99 -10.49
N TYR A 110 13.94 -4.25 -10.88
CA TYR A 110 14.30 -4.35 -12.28
C TYR A 110 13.68 -5.57 -12.98
N ALA A 111 13.62 -6.72 -12.31
CA ALA A 111 12.99 -7.91 -12.85
C ALA A 111 11.50 -7.70 -13.15
N TYR A 112 10.78 -6.98 -12.27
CA TYR A 112 9.39 -6.63 -12.52
C TYR A 112 9.23 -5.57 -13.62
N ASP A 113 10.08 -4.55 -13.64
CA ASP A 113 10.11 -3.53 -14.70
C ASP A 113 10.31 -4.15 -16.09
N LEU A 114 11.28 -5.04 -16.26
CA LEU A 114 11.49 -5.79 -17.51
C LEU A 114 10.28 -6.63 -17.93
N ALA A 115 9.53 -7.15 -16.97
CA ALA A 115 8.42 -8.05 -17.22
C ALA A 115 7.12 -7.33 -17.59
N VAL A 116 6.87 -6.15 -17.02
CA VAL A 116 5.60 -5.43 -17.17
C VAL A 116 5.74 -4.10 -17.89
N GLY A 117 6.96 -3.58 -18.05
CA GLY A 117 7.28 -2.31 -18.68
C GLY A 117 7.15 -1.09 -17.75
N ASP A 118 6.92 -1.31 -16.46
CA ASP A 118 6.69 -0.27 -15.45
C ASP A 118 7.39 -0.56 -14.11
N ASP A 119 7.83 0.51 -13.44
CA ASP A 119 8.41 0.46 -12.10
C ASP A 119 7.35 0.29 -11.00
N VAL A 120 6.79 -0.91 -10.90
CA VAL A 120 5.64 -1.23 -10.05
C VAL A 120 5.95 -1.43 -8.56
N ILE A 121 7.23 -1.49 -8.18
CA ILE A 121 7.67 -1.87 -6.82
C ILE A 121 8.80 -0.99 -6.31
N ASN A 122 8.98 0.21 -6.85
CA ASN A 122 10.08 1.12 -6.52
C ASN A 122 10.41 1.21 -5.01
N GLY A 123 11.67 1.53 -4.72
CA GLY A 123 12.18 1.77 -3.37
C GLY A 123 12.99 0.60 -2.80
N THR A 124 13.38 0.74 -1.55
CA THR A 124 14.19 -0.22 -0.81
C THR A 124 13.37 -1.39 -0.29
N THR A 125 14.03 -2.47 0.12
CA THR A 125 13.41 -3.64 0.77
C THR A 125 12.34 -3.27 1.82
N ARG A 126 12.62 -2.27 2.67
CA ARG A 126 11.70 -1.82 3.73
C ARG A 126 10.49 -1.05 3.22
N THR A 127 10.60 -0.31 2.12
CA THR A 127 9.48 0.41 1.50
C THR A 127 8.68 -0.48 0.54
N GLN A 128 9.33 -1.51 -0.02
CA GLN A 128 8.68 -2.51 -0.86
C GLN A 128 7.72 -3.41 -0.07
N TRP A 129 8.08 -3.81 1.15
CA TRP A 129 7.23 -4.67 1.99
C TRP A 129 5.80 -4.11 2.22
N PRO A 130 5.61 -2.88 2.71
CA PRO A 130 4.28 -2.32 2.94
C PRO A 130 3.60 -1.87 1.64
N THR A 131 4.19 -2.06 0.46
CA THR A 131 3.68 -1.54 -0.82
C THR A 131 2.18 -1.76 -0.99
N SER A 132 1.51 -0.69 -1.42
CA SER A 132 0.11 -0.69 -1.82
C SER A 132 -0.21 -1.64 -2.96
N ARG A 133 0.79 -2.07 -3.75
CA ARG A 133 0.63 -2.93 -4.93
C ARG A 133 0.48 -4.40 -4.59
N ALA A 134 0.67 -4.78 -3.32
CA ALA A 134 0.47 -6.15 -2.87
C ALA A 134 -1.02 -6.52 -2.86
N VAL A 135 -1.42 -7.44 -3.73
CA VAL A 135 -2.77 -8.02 -3.76
C VAL A 135 -2.97 -9.12 -2.72
N ALA A 136 -1.88 -9.66 -2.17
CA ALA A 136 -1.90 -10.54 -1.00
C ALA A 136 -0.60 -10.35 -0.19
N ARG A 137 -0.69 -10.59 1.12
CA ARG A 137 0.45 -10.65 2.03
C ARG A 137 0.39 -11.92 2.86
N TYR A 138 1.54 -12.55 3.01
CA TYR A 138 1.75 -13.78 3.76
C TYR A 138 2.82 -13.51 4.81
N TYR A 139 2.69 -14.13 5.97
CA TYR A 139 3.63 -14.00 7.07
C TYR A 139 4.30 -15.34 7.33
N ARG A 140 5.38 -15.34 8.13
CA ARG A 140 6.08 -16.57 8.56
C ARG A 140 5.12 -17.67 9.03
N ALA A 141 4.07 -17.31 9.75
CA ALA A 141 3.07 -18.24 10.27
C ALA A 141 2.29 -19.00 9.18
N ASP A 142 2.16 -18.43 7.98
CA ASP A 142 1.50 -19.06 6.83
C ASP A 142 2.43 -20.07 6.10
N GLY A 143 3.72 -20.07 6.46
CA GLY A 143 4.75 -20.86 5.78
C GLY A 143 4.96 -20.44 4.33
N THR A 144 5.42 -21.39 3.50
CA THR A 144 5.67 -21.18 2.07
C THR A 144 4.62 -21.83 1.17
N ALA A 145 3.71 -22.62 1.74
CA ALA A 145 2.65 -23.32 1.02
C ALA A 145 1.75 -22.39 0.16
N PRO A 146 1.36 -21.17 0.60
CA PRO A 146 0.50 -20.31 -0.21
C PRO A 146 1.27 -19.54 -1.30
N LEU A 147 2.61 -19.62 -1.32
CA LEU A 147 3.43 -18.82 -2.21
C LEU A 147 3.40 -19.35 -3.64
N LEU A 148 3.44 -18.41 -4.59
CA LEU A 148 3.48 -18.68 -6.02
C LEU A 148 4.72 -18.02 -6.64
N PRO A 149 5.23 -18.55 -7.76
CA PRO A 149 6.36 -17.95 -8.45
C PRO A 149 6.11 -16.47 -8.77
N GLY A 150 7.11 -15.63 -8.48
CA GLY A 150 7.06 -14.19 -8.61
C GLY A 150 6.61 -13.45 -7.35
N ASP A 151 6.13 -14.13 -6.31
CA ASP A 151 5.95 -13.50 -4.99
C ASP A 151 7.30 -12.98 -4.49
N LEU A 152 7.31 -11.79 -3.88
CA LEU A 152 8.51 -11.23 -3.27
C LEU A 152 8.58 -11.68 -1.81
N VAL A 153 9.65 -12.37 -1.43
CA VAL A 153 9.88 -12.89 -0.09
C VAL A 153 10.85 -11.99 0.65
N TYR A 154 10.55 -11.69 1.90
CA TYR A 154 11.28 -10.73 2.72
C TYR A 154 11.88 -11.41 3.93
N PHE A 155 13.07 -10.96 4.34
CA PHE A 155 13.83 -11.54 5.44
C PHE A 155 14.14 -10.48 6.51
N GLY A 156 13.89 -10.88 7.76
CA GLY A 156 13.98 -10.07 8.98
C GLY A 156 13.14 -10.67 10.11
N ASN A 157 13.40 -10.26 11.36
CA ASN A 157 12.65 -10.75 12.51
C ASN A 157 11.34 -9.97 12.76
N THR A 158 11.30 -8.72 12.31
CA THR A 158 10.16 -7.79 12.41
C THR A 158 10.08 -6.96 11.14
N ALA A 159 8.94 -6.31 10.87
CA ALA A 159 8.80 -5.40 9.72
C ALA A 159 9.89 -4.31 9.67
N SER A 160 10.28 -3.76 10.83
CA SER A 160 11.31 -2.73 10.94
C SER A 160 12.74 -3.25 10.76
N THR A 161 12.96 -4.56 10.90
CA THR A 161 14.27 -5.21 10.74
C THR A 161 14.39 -5.98 9.43
N ILE A 162 13.43 -5.83 8.51
CA ILE A 162 13.54 -6.33 7.15
C ILE A 162 14.81 -5.73 6.51
N HIS A 163 15.68 -6.61 6.03
CA HIS A 163 16.98 -6.25 5.46
C HIS A 163 17.21 -6.83 4.07
N HIS A 164 16.51 -7.91 3.70
CA HIS A 164 16.67 -8.56 2.41
C HIS A 164 15.33 -8.93 1.75
N VAL A 165 15.33 -8.95 0.42
CA VAL A 165 14.20 -9.37 -0.42
C VAL A 165 14.70 -10.23 -1.56
N ALA A 166 13.93 -11.26 -1.91
CA ALA A 166 14.19 -12.11 -3.06
C ALA A 166 12.87 -12.41 -3.80
N MET A 167 12.97 -12.98 -4.99
CA MET A 167 11.80 -13.43 -5.76
C MET A 167 11.64 -14.93 -5.64
N TYR A 168 10.45 -15.39 -5.24
CA TYR A 168 10.14 -16.81 -5.12
C TYR A 168 10.03 -17.46 -6.50
N LEU A 169 10.68 -18.60 -6.68
CA LEU A 169 10.67 -19.39 -7.92
C LEU A 169 9.64 -20.52 -7.89
N GLY A 170 9.14 -20.88 -6.69
CA GLY A 170 8.39 -22.11 -6.45
C GLY A 170 9.24 -23.16 -5.75
N GLN A 171 8.59 -24.16 -5.14
CA GLN A 171 9.23 -25.33 -4.53
C GLN A 171 10.34 -25.02 -3.52
N GLY A 172 10.21 -23.93 -2.76
CA GLY A 172 11.20 -23.54 -1.75
C GLY A 172 12.46 -22.87 -2.32
N TRP A 173 12.48 -22.49 -3.59
CA TRP A 173 13.61 -21.81 -4.23
C TRP A 173 13.34 -20.33 -4.48
N ILE A 174 14.41 -19.53 -4.46
CA ILE A 174 14.39 -18.09 -4.70
C ILE A 174 15.49 -17.70 -5.68
N VAL A 175 15.31 -16.56 -6.36
CA VAL A 175 16.39 -15.82 -7.01
C VAL A 175 16.66 -14.54 -6.24
N GLU A 176 17.92 -14.26 -5.95
CA GLU A 176 18.35 -13.16 -5.08
C GLU A 176 19.63 -12.49 -5.58
N ALA A 177 19.82 -11.22 -5.21
CA ALA A 177 21.12 -10.55 -5.22
C ALA A 177 21.65 -10.54 -3.77
N PRO A 178 22.62 -11.39 -3.39
CA PRO A 178 22.75 -11.84 -2.01
C PRO A 178 23.53 -10.88 -1.09
N TYR A 179 24.70 -10.41 -1.50
CA TYR A 179 25.61 -9.59 -0.68
C TYR A 179 26.75 -8.99 -1.54
N SER A 180 27.42 -7.97 -1.01
CA SER A 180 28.62 -7.34 -1.59
C SER A 180 29.70 -8.36 -1.99
N GLY A 181 30.15 -8.29 -3.25
CA GLY A 181 31.07 -9.27 -3.86
C GLY A 181 30.41 -10.55 -4.40
N GLY A 182 29.11 -10.74 -4.16
CA GLY A 182 28.30 -11.81 -4.74
C GLY A 182 27.71 -11.46 -6.11
N TYR A 183 26.92 -12.37 -6.64
CA TYR A 183 26.22 -12.23 -7.92
C TYR A 183 24.78 -12.70 -7.77
N VAL A 184 23.88 -12.21 -8.63
CA VAL A 184 22.51 -12.71 -8.71
C VAL A 184 22.54 -14.23 -8.92
N GLN A 185 21.85 -14.96 -8.05
CA GLN A 185 21.94 -16.42 -7.97
C GLN A 185 20.60 -17.06 -7.57
N VAL A 186 20.48 -18.36 -7.80
CA VAL A 186 19.41 -19.20 -7.23
C VAL A 186 19.86 -19.71 -5.86
N ALA A 187 18.99 -19.61 -4.87
CA ALA A 187 19.23 -20.13 -3.53
C ALA A 187 17.97 -20.81 -2.97
N ALA A 188 18.15 -21.69 -2.00
CA ALA A 188 17.02 -22.24 -1.26
C ALA A 188 16.47 -21.15 -0.33
N LEU A 189 15.15 -20.96 -0.26
CA LEU A 189 14.54 -20.01 0.68
C LEU A 189 14.96 -20.32 2.13
N SER A 190 15.12 -21.61 2.44
CA SER A 190 15.56 -22.10 3.75
C SER A 190 17.01 -21.75 4.11
N SER A 191 17.82 -21.21 3.19
CA SER A 191 19.16 -20.70 3.54
C SER A 191 19.10 -19.42 4.37
N HIS A 192 17.92 -18.77 4.44
CA HIS A 192 17.65 -17.61 5.28
C HIS A 192 16.73 -18.02 6.44
N GLY A 193 17.28 -18.11 7.66
CA GLY A 193 16.54 -18.52 8.85
C GLY A 193 15.48 -17.51 9.31
N ASP A 194 15.56 -16.28 8.83
CA ASP A 194 14.75 -15.15 9.24
C ASP A 194 13.68 -14.75 8.20
N TYR A 195 13.12 -15.70 7.45
CA TYR A 195 11.96 -15.46 6.59
C TYR A 195 10.80 -14.74 7.32
N TYR A 196 10.56 -13.48 6.97
CA TYR A 196 9.54 -12.65 7.61
C TYR A 196 8.14 -12.92 7.03
N GLY A 197 8.05 -13.01 5.71
CA GLY A 197 6.81 -13.10 4.97
C GLY A 197 7.02 -12.85 3.48
N ALA A 198 5.92 -12.79 2.73
CA ALA A 198 5.94 -12.53 1.31
C ALA A 198 4.78 -11.62 0.89
N ILE A 199 4.94 -10.93 -0.24
CA ILE A 199 3.85 -10.21 -0.90
C ILE A 199 3.64 -10.74 -2.31
N ARG A 200 2.39 -10.71 -2.76
CA ARG A 200 2.01 -11.02 -4.13
C ARG A 200 1.62 -9.74 -4.84
N LEU A 201 2.24 -9.44 -5.98
CA LEU A 201 1.87 -8.29 -6.80
C LEU A 201 0.74 -8.61 -7.81
N TYR A 202 0.64 -9.86 -8.27
CA TYR A 202 -0.34 -10.29 -9.28
C TYR A 202 -0.99 -11.62 -8.92
N GLY A 203 -2.33 -11.67 -8.86
CA GLY A 203 -3.10 -12.87 -8.54
C GLY A 203 -3.36 -13.81 -9.73
N PRO A 204 -3.58 -15.13 -9.50
CA PRO A 204 -4.00 -16.07 -10.54
C PRO A 204 -5.29 -15.61 -11.24
N GLY A 205 -5.25 -15.47 -12.57
CA GLY A 205 -6.37 -14.98 -13.39
C GLY A 205 -6.17 -13.58 -13.99
N SER A 206 -5.09 -12.87 -13.65
CA SER A 206 -4.74 -11.59 -14.26
C SER A 206 -4.05 -11.77 -15.61
N THR A 207 -4.78 -11.86 -16.73
CA THR A 207 -4.20 -11.96 -18.09
C THR A 207 -3.88 -10.61 -18.73
N THR A 208 -4.07 -9.50 -18.02
CA THR A 208 -3.87 -8.14 -18.55
C THR A 208 -2.75 -7.46 -17.76
N PRO A 209 -1.73 -6.85 -18.39
CA PRO A 209 -0.79 -6.00 -17.66
C PRO A 209 -1.59 -5.01 -16.81
N PRO A 210 -1.21 -4.68 -15.56
CA PRO A 210 -1.72 -3.45 -15.01
C PRO A 210 -1.26 -2.37 -15.99
N PRO A 211 -2.16 -1.53 -16.49
CA PRO A 211 -1.71 -0.40 -17.27
C PRO A 211 -0.85 0.48 -16.34
N THR A 212 0.05 1.27 -16.93
CA THR A 212 0.63 2.50 -16.34
C THR A 212 -0.41 3.41 -15.67
N THR A 213 -1.70 3.13 -15.91
CA THR A 213 -2.87 3.60 -15.19
C THR A 213 -3.55 2.42 -14.49
N PRO A 214 -3.73 2.44 -13.17
CA PRO A 214 -4.32 1.30 -12.47
C PRO A 214 -5.76 1.04 -12.91
N PRO A 215 -6.22 -0.22 -12.86
CA PRO A 215 -7.52 -0.60 -13.39
C PRO A 215 -8.64 0.14 -12.65
N SER A 216 -9.38 0.96 -13.39
CA SER A 216 -10.75 1.31 -13.03
C SER A 216 -11.53 0.01 -12.96
N ASN A 217 -11.86 -0.43 -11.74
CA ASN A 217 -13.19 -0.86 -11.35
C ASN A 217 -13.22 -1.06 -9.82
N SER A 218 -14.03 -0.21 -9.17
CA SER A 218 -14.44 -0.17 -7.76
C SER A 218 -13.40 0.29 -6.71
N GLY A 219 -13.04 1.58 -6.75
CA GLY A 219 -12.88 2.35 -5.51
C GLY A 219 -11.52 2.98 -5.19
N GLN A 220 -10.51 2.95 -6.07
CA GLN A 220 -9.18 3.54 -5.81
C GLN A 220 -8.74 4.53 -6.91
N TYR A 221 -8.08 5.61 -6.49
CA TYR A 221 -7.61 6.74 -7.29
C TYR A 221 -6.14 6.99 -6.97
N TRP A 222 -5.30 7.17 -7.98
CA TRP A 222 -3.85 7.25 -7.76
C TRP A 222 -3.37 8.67 -7.68
N VAL A 223 -2.56 8.97 -6.67
CA VAL A 223 -2.10 10.31 -6.36
C VAL A 223 -0.62 10.31 -6.00
N ASP A 224 0.11 11.31 -6.49
CA ASP A 224 1.53 11.49 -6.13
C ASP A 224 1.66 12.49 -4.99
N THR A 225 2.27 12.07 -3.88
CA THR A 225 2.59 12.94 -2.75
C THR A 225 3.96 13.61 -2.91
N LEU A 226 4.05 14.90 -2.61
CA LEU A 226 5.27 15.72 -2.73
C LEU A 226 6.25 15.54 -1.56
N ALA A 227 5.80 14.95 -0.45
CA ALA A 227 6.58 14.66 0.74
C ALA A 227 5.88 13.57 1.58
N ASN A 228 6.59 13.04 2.57
CA ASN A 228 5.98 12.21 3.61
C ASN A 228 4.87 13.01 4.31
N ALA A 229 3.67 12.44 4.33
CA ALA A 229 2.47 13.10 4.82
C ALA A 229 1.96 12.39 6.09
N PRO A 230 1.72 13.12 7.19
CA PRO A 230 1.05 12.54 8.34
C PRO A 230 -0.39 12.13 7.97
N VAL A 231 -0.84 11.00 8.52
CA VAL A 231 -2.23 10.56 8.38
C VAL A 231 -2.97 10.58 9.72
N TYR A 232 -4.29 10.64 9.64
CA TYR A 232 -5.15 10.88 10.79
C TYR A 232 -6.37 9.96 10.77
N GLY A 233 -6.90 9.65 11.95
CA GLY A 233 -8.11 8.83 12.10
C GLY A 233 -9.38 9.46 11.50
N SER A 234 -9.40 10.78 11.29
CA SER A 234 -10.49 11.49 10.62
C SER A 234 -9.99 12.78 9.94
N PRO A 235 -10.76 13.37 8.99
CA PRO A 235 -10.45 14.67 8.37
C PRO A 235 -10.33 15.84 9.37
N THR A 236 -10.88 15.70 10.57
CA THR A 236 -10.89 16.73 11.61
C THR A 236 -9.92 16.45 12.76
N SER A 237 -9.37 15.23 12.87
CA SER A 237 -8.48 14.82 13.97
C SER A 237 -7.12 15.51 13.89
N THR A 238 -6.67 16.14 14.97
CA THR A 238 -5.35 16.79 15.05
C THR A 238 -4.22 15.84 15.47
N THR A 239 -4.54 14.60 15.84
CA THR A 239 -3.55 13.61 16.31
C THR A 239 -3.18 12.66 15.18
N SER A 240 -1.91 12.68 14.78
CA SER A 240 -1.39 11.78 13.75
C SER A 240 -1.43 10.33 14.23
N THR A 241 -1.89 9.44 13.36
CA THR A 241 -1.98 7.99 13.58
C THR A 241 -0.95 7.21 12.76
N GLY A 242 -0.19 7.89 11.90
CA GLY A 242 0.67 7.24 10.93
C GLY A 242 1.31 8.19 9.92
N THR A 243 1.94 7.60 8.91
CA THR A 243 2.60 8.32 7.82
C THR A 243 2.32 7.63 6.50
N LEU A 244 1.90 8.41 5.50
CA LEU A 244 1.91 8.04 4.09
C LEU A 244 3.20 8.58 3.48
N TYR A 245 4.04 7.71 2.94
CA TYR A 245 5.33 8.10 2.41
C TYR A 245 5.21 8.83 1.07
N GLN A 246 6.23 9.62 0.77
CA GLN A 246 6.37 10.31 -0.50
C GLN A 246 6.38 9.31 -1.67
N GLY A 247 5.60 9.60 -2.71
CA GLY A 247 5.56 8.79 -3.92
C GLY A 247 4.14 8.61 -4.46
N THR A 248 3.97 7.63 -5.35
CA THR A 248 2.67 7.28 -5.93
C THR A 248 1.88 6.39 -4.99
N ASN A 249 0.77 6.93 -4.49
CA ASN A 249 -0.12 6.32 -3.50
C ASN A 249 -1.53 6.14 -4.08
N TYR A 250 -2.38 5.32 -3.45
CA TYR A 250 -3.80 5.27 -3.79
C TYR A 250 -4.64 5.95 -2.72
N VAL A 251 -5.81 6.42 -3.10
CA VAL A 251 -6.85 6.93 -2.21
C VAL A 251 -8.21 6.42 -2.65
N TYR A 252 -9.13 6.27 -1.71
CA TYR A 252 -10.44 5.69 -1.98
C TYR A 252 -11.46 6.74 -2.40
N CYS A 253 -11.49 7.82 -1.65
CA CYS A 253 -12.47 8.89 -1.76
C CYS A 253 -11.96 10.11 -0.97
N LYS A 254 -12.63 11.25 -1.12
CA LYS A 254 -12.31 12.50 -0.42
C LYS A 254 -13.40 12.90 0.57
N ALA A 255 -13.04 13.68 1.57
CA ALA A 255 -13.96 14.35 2.46
C ALA A 255 -13.43 15.74 2.81
N TRP A 256 -14.35 16.66 3.10
CA TRP A 256 -13.99 17.94 3.67
C TRP A 256 -13.60 17.80 5.14
N GLY A 257 -12.56 18.53 5.54
CA GLY A 257 -12.08 18.52 6.91
C GLY A 257 -11.44 19.84 7.29
N ARG A 258 -10.51 19.78 8.25
CA ARG A 258 -9.77 20.98 8.66
C ARG A 258 -8.82 21.44 7.53
N GLU A 259 -8.50 22.72 7.51
CA GLU A 259 -7.47 23.24 6.62
C GLU A 259 -6.09 22.72 7.03
N VAL A 260 -5.28 22.37 6.04
CA VAL A 260 -3.82 22.31 6.16
C VAL A 260 -3.25 23.37 5.24
N SER A 261 -2.43 24.27 5.78
CA SER A 261 -1.86 25.39 5.04
C SER A 261 -0.39 25.65 5.38
N ASN A 262 0.32 26.19 4.40
CA ASN A 262 1.67 26.72 4.53
C ASN A 262 1.86 27.88 3.54
N GLY A 263 1.94 29.11 4.05
CA GLY A 263 1.97 30.30 3.21
C GLY A 263 0.68 30.46 2.40
N SER A 264 0.79 30.62 1.08
CA SER A 264 -0.35 30.72 0.17
C SER A 264 -0.94 29.38 -0.27
N ALA A 265 -0.28 28.26 0.04
CA ALA A 265 -0.76 26.92 -0.27
C ALA A 265 -1.67 26.42 0.86
N PHE A 266 -2.86 25.91 0.50
CA PHE A 266 -3.81 25.35 1.46
C PHE A 266 -4.68 24.27 0.84
N ASN A 267 -5.18 23.34 1.65
CA ASN A 267 -6.17 22.37 1.19
C ASN A 267 -7.07 21.87 2.33
N HIS A 268 -8.37 21.87 2.08
CA HIS A 268 -9.41 21.34 2.96
C HIS A 268 -9.84 19.92 2.61
N TRP A 269 -9.41 19.39 1.48
CA TRP A 269 -9.72 18.01 1.10
C TRP A 269 -8.81 17.04 1.82
N TRP A 270 -9.43 16.03 2.40
CA TRP A 270 -8.80 14.88 3.02
C TRP A 270 -9.10 13.65 2.18
N LEU A 271 -8.11 12.83 1.94
CA LEU A 271 -8.19 11.65 1.10
C LEU A 271 -8.08 10.41 1.98
N LYS A 272 -9.05 9.51 1.87
CA LYS A 272 -9.04 8.25 2.61
C LYS A 272 -8.06 7.29 1.93
N THR A 273 -7.16 6.68 2.68
CA THR A 273 -6.09 5.80 2.17
C THR A 273 -5.67 4.77 3.22
N ASP A 274 -4.80 3.84 2.84
CA ASP A 274 -4.07 2.99 3.77
C ASP A 274 -2.62 3.48 3.81
N PRO A 275 -2.17 4.07 4.94
CA PRO A 275 -0.81 4.60 5.07
C PRO A 275 0.25 3.50 5.14
N ASP A 276 1.49 3.84 4.78
CA ASP A 276 2.65 2.94 4.90
C ASP A 276 3.00 2.60 6.35
N SER A 277 2.69 3.50 7.28
CA SER A 277 2.84 3.30 8.72
C SER A 277 1.58 3.73 9.45
N GLY A 278 1.07 2.89 10.36
CA GLY A 278 -0.15 3.14 11.13
C GLY A 278 -1.29 2.19 10.76
N PRO A 279 -2.50 2.36 11.35
CA PRO A 279 -3.68 1.59 10.97
C PRO A 279 -4.13 1.91 9.54
N GLY A 280 -4.84 0.99 8.87
CA GLY A 280 -5.47 1.25 7.57
C GLY A 280 -6.67 2.21 7.67
N GLY A 281 -7.14 2.70 6.52
CA GLY A 281 -8.35 3.52 6.39
C GLY A 281 -8.24 4.92 6.97
N GLN A 282 -7.03 5.49 6.96
CA GLN A 282 -6.72 6.80 7.53
C GLN A 282 -6.90 7.91 6.49
N TRP A 283 -6.75 9.15 6.93
CA TRP A 283 -6.95 10.34 6.12
C TRP A 283 -5.66 11.13 5.98
N VAL A 284 -5.29 11.43 4.74
CA VAL A 284 -4.17 12.30 4.39
C VAL A 284 -4.70 13.60 3.76
N SER A 285 -4.08 14.74 4.05
CA SER A 285 -4.50 15.99 3.40
C SER A 285 -4.06 16.03 1.93
N ALA A 286 -4.95 16.49 1.05
CA ALA A 286 -4.62 16.74 -0.35
C ALA A 286 -3.63 17.91 -0.54
N PHE A 287 -3.30 18.64 0.54
CA PHE A 287 -2.21 19.61 0.58
C PHE A 287 -0.87 18.99 0.14
N TYR A 288 -0.68 17.69 0.40
CA TYR A 288 0.53 16.97 0.03
C TYR A 288 0.54 16.47 -1.42
N LEU A 289 -0.48 16.76 -2.23
CA LEU A 289 -0.50 16.33 -3.63
C LEU A 289 0.43 17.19 -4.49
N SER A 290 1.23 16.53 -5.33
CA SER A 290 2.25 17.20 -6.15
C SER A 290 1.71 17.95 -7.38
N ARG A 291 0.45 17.70 -7.79
CA ARG A 291 -0.05 18.09 -9.13
C ARG A 291 -1.13 19.16 -9.14
N TRP A 292 -1.79 19.43 -8.02
CA TRP A 292 -3.03 20.21 -8.00
C TRP A 292 -2.93 21.40 -7.06
N GLY A 293 -3.58 22.51 -7.43
CA GLY A 293 -3.62 23.72 -6.62
C GLY A 293 -4.51 23.60 -5.38
N ASN A 294 -4.71 24.72 -4.70
CA ASN A 294 -5.49 24.80 -3.47
C ASN A 294 -6.91 24.24 -3.64
N ASP A 295 -7.41 23.58 -2.59
CA ASP A 295 -8.74 22.96 -2.53
C ASP A 295 -9.12 22.09 -3.75
N THR A 296 -8.10 21.46 -4.35
CA THR A 296 -8.29 20.48 -5.42
C THR A 296 -7.91 19.10 -4.93
N ALA A 297 -8.72 18.10 -5.29
CA ALA A 297 -8.50 16.69 -5.00
C ALA A 297 -8.84 15.86 -6.24
N LYS A 298 -7.82 15.67 -7.08
CA LYS A 298 -7.86 14.88 -8.31
C LYS A 298 -6.79 13.80 -8.26
N ASP A 299 -7.02 12.71 -8.94
CA ASP A 299 -6.00 11.68 -9.19
C ASP A 299 -4.92 12.21 -10.14
N ASN A 300 -3.89 11.42 -10.42
CA ASN A 300 -2.78 11.76 -11.29
C ASN A 300 -3.19 12.03 -12.75
N ASN A 301 -4.35 11.52 -13.18
CA ASN A 301 -4.90 11.67 -14.52
C ASN A 301 -5.89 12.84 -14.62
N GLY A 302 -6.11 13.58 -13.53
CA GLY A 302 -7.04 14.71 -13.48
C GLY A 302 -8.50 14.31 -13.20
N THR A 303 -8.76 13.04 -12.89
CA THR A 303 -10.06 12.55 -12.46
C THR A 303 -10.38 13.09 -11.07
N THR A 304 -11.53 13.72 -10.88
CA THR A 304 -11.98 14.16 -9.56
C THR A 304 -12.21 12.94 -8.67
N ILE A 305 -11.55 12.92 -7.51
CA ILE A 305 -11.73 11.86 -6.51
C ILE A 305 -13.15 12.00 -5.92
N PRO A 306 -13.96 10.93 -5.84
CA PRO A 306 -15.34 10.97 -5.37
C PRO A 306 -15.40 11.22 -3.88
N THR A 307 -16.49 11.82 -3.41
CA THR A 307 -16.71 12.05 -1.98
C THR A 307 -17.04 10.74 -1.25
N CYS A 308 -16.47 10.52 -0.07
CA CYS A 308 -16.78 9.37 0.76
C CYS A 308 -18.24 9.42 1.25
N PRO A 309 -18.93 8.27 1.43
CA PRO A 309 -20.24 8.24 2.07
C PRO A 309 -20.17 8.90 3.46
N GLY A 310 -20.99 9.93 3.70
CA GLY A 310 -20.95 10.73 4.94
C GLY A 310 -19.71 11.61 5.11
N GLY A 311 -18.83 11.67 4.09
CA GLY A 311 -17.73 12.62 4.04
C GLY A 311 -18.30 14.02 3.81
N GLY A 312 -17.98 14.96 4.70
CA GLY A 312 -18.43 16.34 4.59
C GLY A 312 -18.19 16.88 3.19
N THR A 313 -19.18 17.55 2.62
CA THR A 313 -18.98 18.38 1.44
C THR A 313 -18.30 19.69 1.85
N PRO A 314 -17.58 20.36 0.93
CA PRO A 314 -17.18 21.74 1.14
C PRO A 314 -18.37 22.53 1.68
N PRO A 315 -18.21 23.36 2.72
CA PRO A 315 -19.14 24.45 2.97
C PRO A 315 -19.24 25.18 1.65
N ALA A 316 -20.43 25.21 1.06
CA ALA A 316 -20.50 25.42 -0.38
C ALA A 316 -19.84 26.74 -0.80
N THR A 317 -18.75 26.60 -1.53
CA THR A 317 -18.02 27.71 -2.15
C THR A 317 -18.47 27.94 -3.60
N GLY A 318 -19.37 27.10 -4.11
CA GLY A 318 -20.05 27.31 -5.39
C GLY A 318 -21.29 28.18 -5.22
N LYS A 319 -21.43 29.18 -6.10
CA LYS A 319 -22.68 29.93 -6.26
C LYS A 319 -23.64 29.12 -7.12
N TYR A 320 -24.78 28.73 -6.56
CA TYR A 320 -25.89 28.10 -7.27
C TYR A 320 -26.91 29.16 -7.60
N TRP A 321 -27.18 29.37 -8.89
CA TRP A 321 -28.12 30.39 -9.32
C TRP A 321 -29.54 29.87 -9.18
N VAL A 322 -30.37 30.63 -8.47
CA VAL A 322 -31.77 30.32 -8.18
C VAL A 322 -32.64 31.52 -8.50
N ASP A 323 -33.83 31.28 -9.05
CA ASP A 323 -34.81 32.32 -9.30
C ASP A 323 -35.89 32.31 -8.22
N THR A 324 -36.00 33.42 -7.47
CA THR A 324 -37.06 33.63 -6.49
C THR A 324 -38.28 34.28 -7.14
N PHE A 325 -39.49 33.78 -6.86
CA PHE A 325 -40.72 34.34 -7.43
C PHE A 325 -41.22 35.60 -6.71
N ALA A 326 -40.67 35.93 -5.54
CA ALA A 326 -40.97 37.12 -4.75
C ALA A 326 -39.76 37.49 -3.87
N SER A 327 -39.70 38.74 -3.42
CA SER A 327 -38.72 39.14 -2.40
C SER A 327 -39.03 38.42 -1.09
N ALA A 328 -37.99 37.97 -0.41
CA ALA A 328 -38.10 37.11 0.76
C ALA A 328 -37.31 37.68 1.94
N SER A 329 -37.84 37.52 3.16
CA SER A 329 -37.06 37.79 4.37
C SER A 329 -35.93 36.77 4.52
N VAL A 330 -34.77 37.25 4.97
CA VAL A 330 -33.64 36.38 5.35
C VAL A 330 -33.44 36.35 6.86
N TYR A 331 -32.76 35.32 7.35
CA TYR A 331 -32.63 35.01 8.77
C TYR A 331 -31.21 34.59 9.13
N SER A 332 -30.83 34.78 10.41
CA SER A 332 -29.51 34.38 10.92
C SER A 332 -29.27 32.87 10.95
N SER A 333 -30.34 32.06 10.96
CA SER A 333 -30.28 30.60 10.91
C SER A 333 -31.54 30.01 10.26
N PRO A 334 -31.52 28.74 9.81
CA PRO A 334 -32.70 28.02 9.29
C PRO A 334 -33.89 27.94 10.26
N THR A 335 -33.63 28.07 11.57
CA THR A 335 -34.63 27.95 12.64
C THR A 335 -35.06 29.29 13.23
N SER A 336 -34.35 30.38 12.93
CA SER A 336 -34.62 31.71 13.50
C SER A 336 -35.90 32.33 12.96
N THR A 337 -36.78 32.81 13.82
CA THR A 337 -38.03 33.50 13.43
C THR A 337 -37.88 35.01 13.23
N ASN A 338 -36.72 35.58 13.60
CA ASN A 338 -36.47 37.01 13.51
C ASN A 338 -35.75 37.35 12.20
N ALA A 339 -36.43 38.09 11.32
CA ALA A 339 -35.85 38.51 10.05
C ALA A 339 -34.67 39.47 10.29
N THR A 340 -33.57 39.21 9.60
CA THR A 340 -32.32 39.98 9.67
C THR A 340 -32.07 40.81 8.42
N GLY A 341 -32.90 40.64 7.40
CA GLY A 341 -32.73 41.30 6.11
C GLY A 341 -33.74 40.85 5.05
N THR A 342 -33.43 41.17 3.80
CA THR A 342 -34.24 40.85 2.62
C THR A 342 -33.36 40.37 1.47
N LEU A 343 -33.84 39.36 0.76
CA LEU A 343 -33.35 38.93 -0.55
C LEU A 343 -34.40 39.36 -1.59
N ASN A 344 -33.99 40.12 -2.59
CA ASN A 344 -34.89 40.64 -3.60
C ASN A 344 -35.37 39.54 -4.56
N GLN A 345 -36.55 39.75 -5.12
CA GLN A 345 -37.06 38.92 -6.21
C GLN A 345 -36.09 38.92 -7.39
N GLY A 346 -35.82 37.75 -7.96
CA GLY A 346 -35.04 37.62 -9.19
C GLY A 346 -34.02 36.49 -9.12
N THR A 347 -33.02 36.56 -10.00
CA THR A 347 -31.92 35.59 -10.04
C THR A 347 -30.90 35.92 -8.96
N ASN A 348 -30.80 35.03 -7.98
CA ASN A 348 -29.92 35.12 -6.83
C ASN A 348 -28.91 33.97 -6.84
N TYR A 349 -27.81 34.10 -6.09
CA TYR A 349 -26.94 32.96 -5.83
C TYR A 349 -27.14 32.44 -4.42
N VAL A 350 -27.04 31.13 -4.24
CA VAL A 350 -26.99 30.49 -2.92
C VAL A 350 -25.76 29.61 -2.82
N TYR A 351 -25.33 29.36 -1.60
CA TYR A 351 -24.18 28.54 -1.29
C TYR A 351 -24.63 27.09 -1.10
N CYS A 352 -25.36 26.82 -0.02
CA CYS A 352 -25.76 25.47 0.38
C CYS A 352 -27.16 25.49 1.01
N LYS A 353 -27.70 24.31 1.32
CA LYS A 353 -29.00 24.12 1.97
C LYS A 353 -28.87 23.51 3.36
N ALA A 354 -29.82 23.77 4.25
CA ALA A 354 -29.95 23.07 5.52
C ALA A 354 -31.42 22.85 5.85
N TRP A 355 -31.69 21.83 6.66
CA TRP A 355 -33.03 21.59 7.18
C TRP A 355 -33.34 22.62 8.27
N GLY A 356 -34.54 23.18 8.24
CA GLY A 356 -34.97 24.17 9.21
C GLY A 356 -36.46 24.13 9.47
N ARG A 357 -37.01 25.27 9.91
CA ARG A 357 -38.45 25.37 10.17
C ARG A 357 -39.25 25.28 8.86
N GLU A 358 -40.47 24.81 8.96
CA GLU A 358 -41.40 24.80 7.83
C GLU A 358 -41.79 26.23 7.45
N VAL A 359 -41.84 26.49 6.15
CA VAL A 359 -42.57 27.62 5.56
C VAL A 359 -43.66 27.04 4.65
N SER A 360 -44.91 27.42 4.91
CA SER A 360 -46.05 26.90 4.15
C SER A 360 -47.06 27.98 3.78
N ASN A 361 -47.65 27.85 2.60
CA ASN A 361 -48.75 28.69 2.10
C ASN A 361 -49.56 27.94 1.04
N GLY A 362 -50.89 27.90 1.17
CA GLY A 362 -51.78 27.41 0.12
C GLY A 362 -51.49 25.97 -0.38
N GLY A 363 -51.07 25.06 0.52
CA GLY A 363 -50.72 23.67 0.19
C GLY A 363 -49.28 23.46 -0.29
N SER A 364 -48.51 24.53 -0.47
CA SER A 364 -47.07 24.47 -0.70
C SER A 364 -46.32 24.50 0.63
N VAL A 365 -45.31 23.64 0.79
CA VAL A 365 -44.49 23.52 2.01
C VAL A 365 -43.02 23.41 1.65
N ASN A 366 -42.14 24.01 2.45
CA ASN A 366 -40.70 23.81 2.31
C ASN A 366 -39.95 23.90 3.65
N HIS A 367 -39.14 22.88 3.93
CA HIS A 367 -38.26 22.78 5.09
C HIS A 367 -36.79 23.10 4.79
N TRP A 368 -36.42 23.24 3.51
CA TRP A 368 -35.07 23.59 3.11
C TRP A 368 -34.85 25.09 3.20
N TRP A 369 -33.72 25.45 3.79
CA TRP A 369 -33.22 26.81 3.92
C TRP A 369 -31.92 26.92 3.16
N LEU A 370 -31.76 27.99 2.38
CA LEU A 370 -30.62 28.23 1.52
C LEU A 370 -29.76 29.35 2.09
N ARG A 371 -28.46 29.11 2.22
CA ARG A 371 -27.51 30.12 2.67
C ARG A 371 -27.14 31.05 1.51
N THR A 372 -27.24 32.35 1.69
CA THR A 372 -27.03 33.39 0.66
C THR A 372 -26.47 34.67 1.28
N ASP A 373 -26.02 35.59 0.44
CA ASP A 373 -25.87 36.98 0.86
C ASP A 373 -27.16 37.73 0.57
N ALA A 374 -27.60 38.56 1.50
CA ALA A 374 -28.82 39.34 1.39
C ALA A 374 -28.56 40.64 0.61
N ASP A 375 -29.56 41.11 -0.15
CA ASP A 375 -29.51 42.43 -0.78
C ASP A 375 -29.62 43.57 0.25
N GLY A 376 -30.35 43.33 1.33
CA GLY A 376 -30.44 44.23 2.47
C GLY A 376 -30.25 43.47 3.77
N GLY A 377 -29.21 43.79 4.54
CA GLY A 377 -28.87 43.12 5.80
C GLY A 377 -27.46 42.48 5.77
N PRO A 378 -27.10 41.67 6.79
CA PRO A 378 -25.80 41.00 6.85
C PRO A 378 -25.62 39.95 5.74
N ALA A 379 -24.38 39.62 5.40
CA ALA A 379 -24.05 38.52 4.50
C ALA A 379 -24.26 37.14 5.16
N GLY A 380 -24.25 36.06 4.37
CA GLY A 380 -24.31 34.68 4.85
C GLY A 380 -25.58 34.29 5.62
N GLN A 381 -26.71 34.91 5.31
CA GLN A 381 -28.02 34.66 5.90
C GLN A 381 -28.75 33.50 5.22
N TRP A 382 -29.91 33.14 5.75
CA TRP A 382 -30.71 32.01 5.30
C TRP A 382 -32.06 32.48 4.75
N VAL A 383 -32.42 32.00 3.56
CA VAL A 383 -33.73 32.20 2.93
C VAL A 383 -34.41 30.86 2.74
N SER A 384 -35.74 30.79 2.86
CA SER A 384 -36.44 29.52 2.61
C SER A 384 -36.44 29.18 1.12
N ALA A 385 -36.19 27.90 0.78
CA ALA A 385 -36.34 27.39 -0.58
C ALA A 385 -37.81 27.38 -1.05
N PHE A 386 -38.76 27.68 -0.14
CA PHE A 386 -40.15 27.94 -0.51
C PHE A 386 -40.29 28.97 -1.64
N TYR A 387 -39.41 29.98 -1.68
CA TYR A 387 -39.47 31.06 -2.67
C TYR A 387 -38.92 30.69 -4.05
N LEU A 388 -38.42 29.46 -4.24
CA LEU A 388 -37.90 29.01 -5.53
C LEU A 388 -39.04 28.81 -6.54
N SER A 389 -38.90 29.43 -7.70
CA SER A 389 -39.95 29.47 -8.73
C SER A 389 -40.16 28.16 -9.50
N ARG A 390 -39.23 27.19 -9.41
CA ARG A 390 -39.14 26.06 -10.36
C ARG A 390 -39.43 24.69 -9.77
N TRP A 391 -39.33 24.52 -8.46
CA TRP A 391 -39.30 23.19 -7.83
C TRP A 391 -40.41 23.08 -6.80
N GLY A 392 -41.09 21.93 -6.76
CA GLY A 392 -42.20 21.67 -5.85
C GLY A 392 -41.78 21.58 -4.38
N ASN A 393 -42.72 21.13 -3.54
CA ASN A 393 -42.54 21.04 -2.09
C ASN A 393 -41.24 20.32 -1.69
N ASP A 394 -40.61 20.81 -0.62
CA ASP A 394 -39.39 20.26 -0.02
C ASP A 394 -38.25 19.93 -1.01
N THR A 395 -38.12 20.76 -2.05
CA THR A 395 -37.03 20.66 -3.02
C THR A 395 -36.12 21.89 -2.95
N ALA A 396 -34.81 21.65 -3.06
CA ALA A 396 -33.77 22.68 -3.09
C ALA A 396 -32.78 22.38 -4.23
N LYS A 397 -33.13 22.86 -5.42
CA LYS A 397 -32.34 22.71 -6.64
C LYS A 397 -32.06 24.08 -7.26
N ASP A 398 -30.95 24.22 -7.96
CA ASP A 398 -30.61 25.42 -8.73
C ASP A 398 -31.47 25.55 -10.00
N ASN A 399 -31.26 26.62 -10.76
CA ASN A 399 -31.97 26.88 -12.01
C ASN A 399 -31.75 25.80 -13.08
N ASN A 400 -30.65 25.06 -13.03
CA ASN A 400 -30.30 23.99 -13.96
C ASN A 400 -30.79 22.60 -13.49
N GLY A 401 -31.48 22.52 -12.35
CA GLY A 401 -31.97 21.27 -11.78
C GLY A 401 -30.94 20.51 -10.94
N THR A 402 -29.79 21.12 -10.67
CA THR A 402 -28.75 20.58 -9.78
C THR A 402 -29.22 20.69 -8.34
N THR A 403 -29.17 19.60 -7.57
CA THR A 403 -29.45 19.65 -6.13
C THR A 403 -28.42 20.52 -5.42
N ILE A 404 -28.89 21.53 -4.69
CA ILE A 404 -28.05 22.42 -3.88
C ILE A 404 -27.44 21.57 -2.76
N PRO A 405 -26.12 21.62 -2.51
CA PRO A 405 -25.46 20.77 -1.52
C PRO A 405 -25.83 21.18 -0.10
N ASP A 406 -25.73 20.25 0.85
CA ASP A 406 -25.93 20.56 2.26
C ASP A 406 -24.82 21.46 2.82
N CYS A 407 -25.22 22.38 3.71
CA CYS A 407 -24.34 23.01 4.68
C CYS A 407 -24.17 22.04 5.87
#